data_AF-A0A7M3XSN1-F1
#
_entry.id   AF-A0A7M3XSN1-F1
#
_cell.length_a   1.000
_cell.length_b   1.000
_cell.length_c   1.000
_cell.angle_alpha   90.00
_cell.angle_beta   90.00
_cell.angle_gamma   90.00
#
_symmetry.space_group_name_H-M   'P 1'
#
loop_
_entity.id
_entity.type
_entity.pdbx_description
1 polymer ?
#
loop_
_entity_poly.entity_id
_entity_poly.type
_entity_poly.pdbx_seq_one_letter_code
_entity_poly.pdbx_strand_id
1 'polypeptide(L)' 'MSYSIQSVDEDYWQQRWDDERIFVAQISDNKPSFYCLEMYPYPSGKMHMGHVRNYSIGDAVARYKRM' A
#
# COMPACT_ATOMS: atom_id res chain seq x y z
N MET A 1 -2.75 24.29 -28.86
CA MET A 1 -2.74 22.96 -28.23
C MET A 1 -2.77 23.17 -26.73
N SER A 2 -3.89 22.90 -26.07
CA SER A 2 -3.96 22.94 -24.60
C SER A 2 -3.30 21.66 -24.07
N TYR A 3 -2.15 21.79 -23.42
CA TYR A 3 -1.53 20.71 -22.67
C TYR A 3 -2.33 20.52 -21.39
N SER A 4 -3.19 19.50 -21.32
CA SER A 4 -3.82 19.12 -20.05
C SER A 4 -2.79 18.35 -19.23
N ILE A 5 -2.24 18.99 -18.21
CA ILE A 5 -1.57 18.26 -17.13
C ILE A 5 -2.69 17.43 -16.48
N GLN A 6 -2.68 16.11 -16.65
CA GLN A 6 -3.49 15.25 -15.80
C GLN A 6 -3.05 15.53 -14.36
N SER A 7 -3.98 15.98 -13.52
CA SER A 7 -3.72 16.18 -12.10
C SER A 7 -3.36 14.82 -11.50
N VAL A 8 -2.12 14.68 -11.06
CA VAL A 8 -1.67 13.49 -10.34
C VAL A 8 -2.18 13.63 -8.91
N ASP A 9 -3.15 12.80 -8.54
CA ASP A 9 -3.77 12.74 -7.22
C ASP A 9 -3.66 11.32 -6.60
N GLU A 10 -4.30 11.11 -5.45
CA GLU A 10 -4.25 9.84 -4.72
C GLU A 10 -4.89 8.69 -5.53
N ASP A 11 -6.01 8.96 -6.19
CA ASP A 11 -6.75 7.96 -6.97
C ASP A 11 -5.95 7.48 -8.18
N TYR A 12 -5.26 8.40 -8.87
CA TYR A 12 -4.37 8.06 -9.98
C TYR A 12 -3.29 7.04 -9.55
N TRP A 13 -2.63 7.26 -8.41
CA TRP A 13 -1.57 6.37 -7.93
C TRP A 13 -2.11 5.04 -7.40
N GLN A 14 -3.24 5.06 -6.67
CA GLN A 14 -3.89 3.83 -6.22
C GLN A 14 -4.25 2.94 -7.41
N GLN A 15 -4.90 3.50 -8.44
CA GLN A 15 -5.23 2.76 -9.66
C GLN A 15 -3.97 2.23 -10.35
N ARG A 16 -2.92 3.04 -10.44
CA ARG A 16 -1.70 2.60 -11.12
C ARG A 16 -1.01 1.45 -10.40
N TRP A 17 -0.96 1.48 -9.07
CA TRP A 17 -0.40 0.40 -8.26
C TRP A 17 -1.19 -0.91 -8.37
N ASP A 18 -2.51 -0.80 -8.45
CA ASP A 18 -3.41 -1.95 -8.64
C ASP A 18 -3.26 -2.55 -10.04
N ASP A 19 -3.22 -1.72 -11.09
CA ASP A 19 -3.01 -2.15 -12.48
C ASP A 19 -1.68 -2.88 -12.65
N GLU A 20 -0.61 -2.36 -12.04
CA GLU A 20 0.70 -2.99 -12.03
C GLU A 20 0.83 -4.15 -11.03
N ARG A 21 -0.20 -4.37 -10.19
CA ARG A 21 -0.26 -5.39 -9.14
C ARG A 21 0.96 -5.36 -8.21
N ILE A 22 1.48 -4.16 -7.91
CA ILE A 22 2.79 -4.05 -7.28
C ILE A 22 2.81 -4.74 -5.90
N PHE A 23 1.72 -4.74 -5.14
CA PHE A 23 1.67 -5.33 -3.79
C PHE A 23 1.41 -6.84 -3.77
N VAL A 24 1.23 -7.48 -4.94
CA VAL A 24 1.16 -8.94 -5.03
C VAL A 24 2.57 -9.51 -4.86
N ALA A 25 2.83 -10.12 -3.71
CA ALA A 25 4.12 -10.75 -3.43
C ALA A 25 4.40 -11.90 -4.43
N GLN A 26 5.62 -11.91 -4.97
CA GLN A 26 6.12 -13.02 -5.80
C GLN A 26 7.15 -13.82 -5.00
N ILE A 27 7.03 -15.15 -5.07
CA ILE A 27 8.02 -16.05 -4.48
C ILE A 27 9.26 -16.03 -5.38
N SER A 28 10.40 -15.65 -4.81
CA SER A 28 11.67 -15.58 -5.52
C SER A 28 12.80 -15.92 -4.56
N ASP A 29 13.67 -16.85 -4.97
CA ASP A 29 14.84 -17.23 -4.16
C ASP A 29 15.98 -16.19 -4.22
N ASN A 30 15.84 -15.17 -5.07
CA ASN A 30 16.87 -14.16 -5.30
C ASN A 30 16.84 -13.01 -4.29
N LYS A 31 15.86 -12.96 -3.39
CA LYS A 31 15.72 -11.92 -2.36
C LYS A 31 15.22 -12.52 -1.05
N PRO A 32 15.67 -12.01 0.11
CA PRO A 32 15.15 -12.47 1.39
C PRO A 32 13.65 -12.16 1.52
N SER A 33 12.87 -13.15 1.98
CA SER A 33 11.44 -12.96 2.25
C SER A 33 11.22 -12.05 3.45
N PHE A 34 10.24 -11.16 3.37
CA PHE A 34 9.79 -10.33 4.48
C PHE A 34 8.27 -10.36 4.56
N TYR A 35 7.72 -10.60 5.75
CA TYR A 35 6.27 -10.57 5.99
C TYR A 35 5.95 -9.50 7.04
N CYS A 36 5.35 -8.40 6.60
CA CYS A 36 4.76 -7.39 7.47
C CYS A 36 3.30 -7.77 7.76
N LEU A 37 2.93 -7.84 9.03
CA LEU A 37 1.59 -8.19 9.46
C LEU A 37 1.15 -7.31 10.62
N GLU A 38 0.00 -6.68 10.46
CA GLU A 38 -0.67 -5.93 11.51
C GLU A 38 -1.85 -6.72 12.07
N MET A 39 -2.30 -6.35 13.27
CA MET A 39 -3.49 -6.94 13.86
C MET A 39 -4.72 -6.65 12.99
N TYR A 40 -5.37 -7.70 12.48
CA TYR A 40 -6.58 -7.59 11.67
C TYR A 40 -7.74 -7.00 12.50
N PRO A 41 -8.53 -6.05 11.97
CA PRO A 41 -9.53 -5.36 12.77
C PRO A 41 -10.80 -6.20 12.89
N TYR A 42 -11.53 -6.01 14.00
CA TYR A 42 -12.91 -6.47 14.09
C TYR A 42 -13.82 -5.59 13.23
N PRO A 43 -14.83 -6.15 12.53
CA PRO A 43 -15.75 -5.37 11.70
C PRO A 43 -16.82 -4.64 12.55
N SER A 44 -16.39 -3.79 13.46
CA SER A 44 -17.24 -3.09 14.44
C SER A 44 -17.88 -1.80 13.93
N GLY A 45 -17.61 -1.42 12.67
CA GLY A 45 -18.12 -0.20 12.05
C GLY A 45 -17.07 0.47 11.17
N LYS A 46 -16.94 1.80 11.30
CA LYS A 46 -15.96 2.58 10.52
C LYS A 46 -14.57 2.52 11.16
N MET A 47 -13.55 2.70 10.33
CA MET A 47 -12.18 2.86 10.81
C MET A 47 -12.04 4.13 11.67
N HIS A 48 -11.54 3.98 12.89
CA HIS A 48 -11.05 5.08 13.74
C HIS A 48 -9.54 5.34 13.59
N MET A 49 -9.05 6.44 14.16
CA MET A 49 -7.63 6.86 14.08
C MET A 49 -6.63 5.82 14.59
N GLY A 50 -7.02 4.95 15.53
CA GLY A 50 -6.20 3.80 15.92
C GLY A 50 -5.86 2.84 14.78
N HIS A 51 -6.80 2.58 13.85
CA HIS A 51 -6.55 1.75 12.67
C HIS A 51 -5.56 2.43 11.72
N VAL A 52 -5.76 3.72 11.47
CA VAL A 52 -4.88 4.52 10.61
C VAL A 52 -3.45 4.46 11.16
N ARG A 53 -3.26 4.72 12.46
CA ARG A 53 -1.93 4.63 13.08
C ARG A 53 -1.32 3.24 12.94
N ASN A 54 -2.09 2.17 13.16
CA ASN A 54 -1.61 0.80 13.07
C ASN A 54 -1.17 0.45 11.63
N TYR A 55 -2.05 0.62 10.66
CA TYR A 55 -1.81 0.22 9.27
C TYR A 55 -0.84 1.13 8.53
N SER A 56 -0.78 2.43 8.85
CA SER A 56 0.22 3.33 8.24
C SER A 56 1.64 3.03 8.68
N ILE A 57 1.85 2.63 9.95
CA ILE A 57 3.18 2.20 10.42
C ILE A 57 3.60 0.92 9.68
N GLY A 58 2.67 -0.03 9.59
CA GLY A 58 2.85 -1.27 8.82
C GLY A 58 3.23 -1.03 7.36
N ASP A 59 2.44 -0.23 6.65
CA ASP A 59 2.67 0.11 5.24
C ASP A 59 4.02 0.82 5.03
N ALA A 60 4.40 1.74 5.92
CA ALA A 60 5.70 2.41 5.84
C ALA A 60 6.88 1.42 5.96
N VAL A 61 6.80 0.46 6.88
CA VAL A 61 7.81 -0.59 7.04
C VAL A 61 7.82 -1.54 5.84
N ALA A 62 6.65 -1.96 5.36
CA ALA A 62 6.51 -2.83 4.19
C ALA A 62 7.13 -2.20 2.94
N ARG A 63 6.88 -0.91 2.69
CA ARG A 63 7.48 -0.15 1.59
C ARG A 63 8.99 0.00 1.74
N TYR A 64 9.46 0.33 2.95
CA TYR A 64 10.90 0.44 3.23
C TYR A 64 11.64 -0.89 2.98
N LYS A 65 11.05 -2.02 3.35
CA LYS A 65 11.65 -3.36 3.15
C LYS A 65 11.58 -3.85 1.71
N ARG A 66 10.69 -3.28 0.89
CA ARG A 66 10.56 -3.60 -0.53
C ARG A 66 11.61 -2.90 -1.39
N MET A 67 11.96 -1.66 -1.02
CA MET A 67 12.98 -0.84 -1.69
C MET A 67 14.39 -1.39 -1.45
#